data_AF-A0A6L9Z678-F1
#
_entry.id   AF-A0A6L9Z678-F1
#
_cell.length_a   1.000
_cell.length_b   1.000
_cell.length_c   1.000
_cell.angle_alpha   90.00
_cell.angle_beta   90.00
_cell.angle_gamma   90.00
#
_symmetry.space_group_name_H-M   'P 1'
#
loop_
_entity.id
_entity.type
_entity.pdbx_description
1 polymer ?
#
loop_
_entity_poly.entity_id
_entity_poly.type
_entity_poly.pdbx_seq_one_letter_code
_entity_poly.pdbx_strand_id
1 'polypeptide(L)'
;MDTLLTEVWKAWHSHNGWMAWNLFLASIPLALSFWLFRSKSGLHSGLWWIGLAVFILFLPNAPYLLTDVIHLIQAIRRNYSVWTITLVVIPQHLLVILTGFEAYVLSVMNLGEYLQRRRLGKLIFSAELITHALCAFGIYLGRFQRFNSWDLVAQPNSLAKGMIHDLTSKGPLLVMAVTFVVLTIFYWMMKQITLGIMIRMRHQRSGSAASG
;
A
#
# COMPACT_ATOMS: atom_id res chain seq x y z
N MET A 1 8.48 -37.61 1.46
CA MET A 1 8.94 -36.32 2.02
C MET A 1 9.61 -35.48 0.95
N ASP A 2 10.42 -36.08 0.06
CA ASP A 2 11.15 -35.35 -1.00
C ASP A 2 10.24 -34.69 -2.05
N THR A 3 9.08 -35.29 -2.35
CA THR A 3 8.06 -34.70 -3.24
C THR A 3 7.40 -33.45 -2.63
N LEU A 4 7.07 -33.47 -1.34
CA LEU A 4 6.53 -32.30 -0.64
C LEU A 4 7.56 -31.16 -0.53
N LEU A 5 8.82 -31.48 -0.22
CA LEU A 5 9.89 -30.49 -0.14
C LEU A 5 10.21 -29.85 -1.50
N THR A 6 10.20 -30.64 -2.57
CA THR A 6 10.41 -30.12 -3.94
C THR A 6 9.22 -29.30 -4.46
N GLU A 7 7.98 -29.67 -4.10
CA GLU A 7 6.81 -28.85 -4.38
C GLU A 7 6.82 -27.53 -3.60
N VAL A 8 7.15 -27.56 -2.31
CA VAL A 8 7.32 -26.36 -1.47
C VAL A 8 8.42 -25.47 -2.04
N TRP A 9 9.56 -26.04 -2.44
CA TRP A 9 10.68 -25.29 -3.01
C TRP A 9 10.33 -24.64 -4.34
N LYS A 10 9.64 -25.37 -5.25
CA LYS A 10 9.17 -24.82 -6.53
C LYS A 10 8.11 -23.73 -6.33
N ALA A 11 7.14 -23.95 -5.43
CA ALA A 11 6.11 -22.97 -5.12
C ALA A 11 6.72 -21.69 -4.50
N TRP A 12 7.70 -21.85 -3.61
CA TRP A 12 8.45 -20.75 -2.99
C TRP A 12 9.23 -19.94 -4.03
N HIS A 13 10.02 -20.60 -4.88
CA HIS A 13 10.86 -19.90 -5.86
C HIS A 13 10.06 -19.19 -6.95
N SER A 14 8.94 -19.76 -7.43
CA SER A 14 8.18 -19.15 -8.51
C SER A 14 7.34 -17.94 -8.08
N HIS A 15 6.88 -17.88 -6.82
CA HIS A 15 6.03 -16.79 -6.32
C HIS A 15 6.80 -15.69 -5.62
N ASN A 16 7.98 -16.00 -5.04
CA ASN A 16 8.74 -15.02 -4.27
C ASN A 16 9.30 -13.87 -5.09
N GLY A 17 9.73 -14.10 -6.34
CA GLY A 17 10.27 -13.02 -7.18
C GLY A 17 9.25 -11.90 -7.39
N TRP A 18 8.02 -12.27 -7.72
CA TRP A 18 6.93 -11.31 -7.94
C TRP A 18 6.40 -10.71 -6.63
N MET A 19 6.24 -11.51 -5.57
CA MET A 19 5.80 -11.00 -4.26
C MET A 19 6.83 -10.06 -3.63
N ALA A 20 8.12 -10.39 -3.72
CA ALA A 20 9.21 -9.54 -3.24
C ALA A 20 9.29 -8.24 -4.07
N TRP A 21 9.06 -8.32 -5.38
CA TRP A 21 8.98 -7.15 -6.24
C TRP A 21 7.80 -6.23 -5.84
N ASN A 22 6.60 -6.77 -5.62
CA ASN A 22 5.46 -5.98 -5.15
C ASN A 22 5.70 -5.38 -3.77
N LEU A 23 6.30 -6.13 -2.85
CA LEU A 23 6.65 -5.61 -1.53
C LEU A 23 7.72 -4.52 -1.62
N PHE A 24 8.70 -4.66 -2.50
CA PHE A 24 9.67 -3.62 -2.80
C PHE A 24 8.99 -2.35 -3.33
N LEU A 25 8.09 -2.47 -4.30
CA LEU A 25 7.30 -1.34 -4.79
C LEU A 25 6.44 -0.68 -3.69
N ALA A 26 5.87 -1.46 -2.78
CA ALA A 26 5.11 -0.97 -1.63
C ALA A 26 5.97 -0.23 -0.59
N SER A 27 7.28 -0.55 -0.52
CA SER A 27 8.21 0.10 0.41
C SER A 27 8.71 1.47 -0.09
N ILE A 28 8.68 1.73 -1.40
CA ILE A 28 9.04 3.02 -2.01
C ILE A 28 8.23 4.19 -1.43
N PRO A 29 6.88 4.18 -1.43
CA PRO A 29 6.11 5.30 -0.88
C PRO A 29 6.36 5.48 0.61
N LEU A 30 6.61 4.39 1.35
CA LEU A 30 6.98 4.48 2.76
C LEU A 30 8.31 5.22 2.92
N ALA A 31 9.38 4.80 2.24
CA ALA A 31 10.67 5.45 2.31
C ALA A 31 10.60 6.94 1.92
N LEU A 32 9.86 7.26 0.86
CA LEU A 32 9.61 8.64 0.44
C LEU A 32 8.82 9.42 1.47
N SER A 33 7.83 8.82 2.15
CA SER A 33 7.08 9.49 3.21
C SER A 33 7.99 9.92 4.37
N PHE A 34 8.95 9.09 4.75
CA PHE A 34 9.93 9.45 5.78
C PHE A 34 10.83 10.59 5.31
N TRP A 35 11.35 10.51 4.09
CA TRP A 35 12.23 11.54 3.53
C TRP A 35 11.51 12.89 3.34
N LEU A 36 10.29 12.89 2.80
CA LEU A 36 9.53 14.11 2.49
C LEU A 36 8.90 14.75 3.73
N PHE A 37 8.33 13.93 4.62
CA PHE A 37 7.43 14.42 5.67
C PHE A 37 8.10 14.49 7.04
N ARG A 38 9.18 13.73 7.28
CA ARG A 38 9.96 13.83 8.54
C ARG A 38 11.23 14.67 8.42
N SER A 39 11.74 14.92 7.21
CA SER A 39 12.87 15.83 7.04
C SER A 39 12.46 17.27 7.40
N LYS A 40 13.37 18.01 8.05
CA LYS A 40 13.21 19.44 8.31
C LYS A 40 13.48 20.31 7.06
N SER A 41 13.89 19.68 5.96
CA SER A 41 14.14 20.34 4.67
C SER A 41 12.90 21.12 4.21
N GLY A 42 13.08 22.40 3.90
CA GLY A 42 12.01 23.29 3.47
C GLY A 42 11.40 22.90 2.12
N LEU A 43 10.14 23.32 1.91
CA LEU A 43 9.30 23.12 0.71
C LEU A 43 9.86 23.73 -0.61
N HIS A 44 11.12 24.17 -0.63
CA HIS A 44 11.63 25.08 -1.66
C HIS A 44 12.65 24.46 -2.61
N SER A 45 13.01 23.18 -2.44
CA SER A 45 13.85 22.49 -3.41
C SER A 45 12.98 21.81 -4.47
N GLY A 46 13.31 21.97 -5.76
CA GLY A 46 12.62 21.25 -6.84
C GLY A 46 12.60 19.73 -6.64
N LEU A 47 13.60 19.18 -5.94
CA LEU A 47 13.68 17.78 -5.53
C LEU A 47 12.51 17.35 -4.62
N TRP A 48 11.98 18.24 -3.77
CA TRP A 48 10.86 17.93 -2.90
C TRP A 48 9.57 17.71 -3.70
N TRP A 49 9.31 18.57 -4.70
CA TRP A 49 8.14 18.43 -5.59
C TRP A 49 8.23 17.17 -6.46
N ILE A 50 9.43 16.85 -6.96
CA ILE A 50 9.67 15.59 -7.68
C ILE A 50 9.39 14.41 -6.75
N GLY A 51 9.93 14.43 -5.52
CA GLY A 51 9.69 13.37 -4.56
C GLY A 51 8.20 13.21 -4.21
N LEU A 52 7.46 14.31 -4.06
CA LEU A 52 6.03 14.28 -3.82
C LEU A 52 5.26 13.68 -5.00
N ALA A 53 5.62 14.04 -6.23
CA ALA A 53 5.01 13.47 -7.43
C ALA A 53 5.26 11.95 -7.50
N VAL A 54 6.49 11.50 -7.25
CA VAL A 54 6.83 10.07 -7.20
C VAL A 54 6.09 9.38 -6.05
N PHE A 55 5.98 10.02 -4.88
CA PHE A 55 5.21 9.50 -3.76
C PHE A 55 3.76 9.26 -4.15
N ILE A 56 3.07 10.26 -4.73
CA ILE A 56 1.66 10.13 -5.16
C ILE A 56 1.50 9.04 -6.22
N LEU A 57 2.45 8.94 -7.16
CA LEU A 57 2.39 7.95 -8.25
C LEU A 57 2.59 6.51 -7.75
N PHE A 58 3.48 6.31 -6.77
CA PHE A 58 3.80 4.98 -6.24
C PHE A 58 2.96 4.60 -5.01
N LEU A 59 2.29 5.56 -4.36
CA LEU A 59 1.45 5.30 -3.20
C LEU A 59 0.36 4.25 -3.43
N PRO A 60 -0.34 4.20 -4.59
CA PRO A 60 -1.33 3.17 -4.87
C PRO A 60 -0.75 1.75 -4.84
N ASN A 61 0.56 1.57 -5.08
CA ASN A 61 1.19 0.24 -5.07
C ASN A 61 1.18 -0.40 -3.67
N ALA A 62 1.22 0.38 -2.58
CA ALA A 62 1.19 -0.17 -1.24
C ALA A 62 -0.17 -0.83 -0.88
N PRO A 63 -1.33 -0.16 -1.01
CA PRO A 63 -2.63 -0.80 -0.84
C PRO A 63 -3.00 -1.76 -1.98
N TYR A 64 -2.33 -1.69 -3.14
CA TYR A 64 -2.53 -2.63 -4.25
C TYR A 64 -2.29 -4.08 -3.81
N LEU A 65 -1.37 -4.32 -2.87
CA LEU A 65 -1.11 -5.65 -2.31
C LEU A 65 -2.38 -6.26 -1.69
N LEU A 66 -3.33 -5.46 -1.18
CA LEU A 66 -4.62 -5.98 -0.68
C LEU A 66 -5.41 -6.68 -1.79
N THR A 67 -5.29 -6.21 -3.03
CA THR A 67 -5.92 -6.83 -4.21
C THR A 67 -5.14 -8.04 -4.75
N ASP A 68 -3.90 -8.27 -4.28
CA ASP A 68 -3.10 -9.46 -4.66
C ASP A 68 -3.67 -10.76 -4.06
N VAL A 69 -4.70 -10.70 -3.22
CA VAL A 69 -5.49 -11.88 -2.78
C VAL A 69 -5.98 -12.74 -3.94
N ILE A 70 -6.19 -12.15 -5.13
CA ILE A 70 -6.53 -12.91 -6.35
C ILE A 70 -5.44 -13.94 -6.70
N HIS A 71 -4.16 -13.61 -6.50
CA HIS A 71 -3.03 -14.53 -6.75
C HIS A 71 -2.98 -15.64 -5.71
N LEU A 72 -3.35 -15.35 -4.45
CA LEU A 72 -3.54 -16.38 -3.43
C LEU A 72 -4.63 -17.37 -3.86
N ILE A 73 -5.78 -16.87 -4.35
CA ILE A 73 -6.86 -17.73 -4.85
C ILE A 73 -6.39 -18.59 -6.04
N GLN A 74 -5.61 -18.02 -6.96
CA GLN A 74 -5.03 -18.78 -8.08
C GLN A 74 -4.03 -19.84 -7.60
N ALA A 75 -3.17 -19.52 -6.63
CA ALA A 75 -2.23 -20.46 -6.04
C ALA A 75 -2.96 -21.62 -5.33
N ILE A 76 -4.06 -21.33 -4.62
CA ILE A 76 -4.91 -22.35 -3.98
C ILE A 76 -5.51 -23.29 -5.04
N ARG A 77 -5.89 -22.77 -6.21
CA ARG A 77 -6.46 -23.56 -7.31
C ARG A 77 -5.45 -24.47 -8.04
N ARG A 78 -4.14 -24.35 -7.79
CA ARG A 78 -3.09 -25.14 -8.45
C ARG A 78 -2.90 -26.56 -7.89
N ASN A 79 -3.90 -27.11 -7.20
CA ASN A 79 -3.92 -28.50 -6.73
C ASN A 79 -2.75 -28.89 -5.78
N TYR A 80 -2.18 -27.90 -5.06
CA TYR A 80 -1.22 -28.17 -3.99
C TYR A 80 -1.88 -28.93 -2.82
N SER A 81 -1.08 -29.65 -2.05
CA SER A 81 -1.53 -30.26 -0.79
C SER A 81 -2.15 -29.21 0.14
N VAL A 82 -3.25 -29.59 0.81
CA VAL A 82 -3.97 -28.72 1.78
C VAL A 82 -3.02 -28.20 2.84
N TRP A 83 -2.08 -29.03 3.32
CA TRP A 83 -1.09 -28.63 4.31
C TRP A 83 -0.15 -27.53 3.81
N THR A 84 0.30 -27.63 2.56
CA THR A 84 1.16 -26.60 1.93
C THR A 84 0.40 -25.28 1.78
N ILE A 85 -0.86 -25.34 1.36
CA ILE A 85 -1.71 -24.16 1.22
C ILE A 85 -1.91 -23.47 2.57
N THR A 86 -2.30 -24.23 3.60
CA THR A 86 -2.67 -23.69 4.90
C THR A 86 -1.47 -23.21 5.71
N LEU A 87 -0.34 -23.93 5.69
CA LEU A 87 0.81 -23.60 6.54
C LEU A 87 1.86 -22.72 5.87
N VAL A 88 1.91 -22.68 4.54
CA VAL A 88 2.94 -21.93 3.80
C VAL A 88 2.32 -20.82 2.97
N VAL A 89 1.44 -21.17 2.01
CA VAL A 89 0.95 -20.21 1.01
C VAL A 89 0.10 -19.11 1.66
N ILE A 90 -0.87 -19.46 2.51
CA ILE A 90 -1.77 -18.49 3.16
C ILE A 90 -0.98 -17.55 4.10
N PRO A 91 -0.18 -18.04 5.08
CA PRO A 91 0.57 -17.16 5.97
C PRO A 91 1.54 -16.25 5.23
N GLN A 92 2.24 -16.76 4.21
CA GLN A 92 3.17 -15.96 3.41
C GLN A 92 2.47 -14.81 2.70
N HIS A 93 1.34 -15.06 2.03
CA HIS A 93 0.57 -14.00 1.36
C HIS A 93 0.01 -13.00 2.35
N LEU A 94 -0.53 -13.49 3.47
CA LEU A 94 -1.07 -12.63 4.51
C LEU A 94 -0.01 -11.70 5.09
N LEU A 95 1.21 -12.18 5.34
CA LEU A 95 2.33 -11.36 5.80
C LEU A 95 2.69 -10.27 4.80
N VAL A 96 2.76 -10.58 3.51
CA VAL A 96 3.06 -9.59 2.46
C VAL A 96 1.95 -8.54 2.37
N ILE A 97 0.69 -8.97 2.38
CA ILE A 97 -0.47 -8.07 2.33
C ILE A 97 -0.49 -7.14 3.54
N LEU A 98 -0.35 -7.70 4.75
CA LEU A 98 -0.37 -6.92 5.99
C LEU A 98 0.81 -5.94 6.05
N THR A 99 2.01 -6.36 5.64
CA THR A 99 3.20 -5.50 5.66
C THR A 99 3.08 -4.38 4.63
N GLY A 100 2.61 -4.67 3.42
CA GLY A 100 2.35 -3.66 2.39
C GLY A 100 1.27 -2.66 2.80
N PHE A 101 0.19 -3.16 3.42
CA PHE A 101 -0.88 -2.30 3.90
C PHE A 101 -0.46 -1.46 5.11
N GLU A 102 0.37 -1.99 6.01
CA GLU A 102 0.93 -1.19 7.12
C GLU A 102 1.88 -0.10 6.58
N ALA A 103 2.68 -0.41 5.55
CA ALA A 103 3.49 0.59 4.87
C ALA A 103 2.62 1.73 4.27
N TYR A 104 1.44 1.39 3.73
CA TYR A 104 0.46 2.39 3.31
C TYR A 104 -0.04 3.24 4.49
N VAL A 105 -0.50 2.61 5.57
CA VAL A 105 -1.02 3.30 6.76
C VAL A 105 0.01 4.27 7.34
N LEU A 106 1.25 3.82 7.52
CA LEU A 106 2.35 4.65 8.03
C LEU A 106 2.67 5.82 7.09
N SER A 107 2.61 5.60 5.78
CA SER A 107 2.85 6.67 4.79
C SER A 107 1.82 7.80 4.91
N VAL A 108 0.53 7.44 5.03
CA VAL A 108 -0.56 8.40 5.18
C VAL A 108 -0.53 9.07 6.57
N MET A 109 -0.20 8.33 7.62
CA MET A 109 0.00 8.91 8.96
C MET A 109 1.15 9.93 8.97
N ASN A 110 2.27 9.64 8.29
CA ASN A 110 3.38 10.59 8.15
C ASN A 110 2.95 11.88 7.43
N LEU A 111 2.09 11.78 6.41
CA LEU A 111 1.47 12.96 5.76
C LEU A 111 0.62 13.76 6.75
N GLY A 112 -0.23 13.08 7.54
CA GLY A 112 -1.05 13.73 8.57
C GLY A 112 -0.21 14.45 9.63
N GLU A 113 0.86 13.81 10.12
CA GLU A 113 1.80 14.45 11.05
C GLU A 113 2.50 15.67 10.43
N TYR A 114 2.86 15.61 9.16
CA TYR A 114 3.48 16.73 8.46
C TYR A 114 2.53 17.93 8.37
N LEU A 115 1.26 17.69 8.01
CA LEU A 115 0.22 18.74 8.02
C LEU A 115 0.02 19.30 9.43
N GLN A 116 0.01 18.45 10.46
CA GLN A 116 -0.08 18.89 11.85
C GLN A 116 1.08 19.83 12.24
N ARG A 117 2.34 19.45 11.92
CA ARG A 117 3.55 20.27 12.18
C ARG A 117 3.49 21.64 11.48
N ARG A 118 2.80 21.71 10.34
CA ARG A 118 2.59 22.95 9.56
C ARG A 118 1.38 23.77 10.01
N ARG A 119 0.73 23.41 11.12
CA ARG A 119 -0.51 24.05 11.62
C ARG A 119 -1.70 23.89 10.66
N LEU A 120 -1.65 22.90 9.77
CA LEU A 120 -2.71 22.55 8.81
C LEU A 120 -3.53 21.34 9.29
N GLY A 121 -3.65 21.14 10.61
CA GLY A 121 -4.33 19.97 11.19
C GLY A 121 -5.78 19.78 10.74
N LYS A 122 -6.48 20.88 10.41
CA LYS A 122 -7.85 20.85 9.87
C LYS A 122 -7.95 20.15 8.51
N LEU A 123 -6.85 20.11 7.74
CA LEU A 123 -6.80 19.50 6.41
C LEU A 123 -6.44 18.01 6.46
N ILE A 124 -6.07 17.45 7.63
CA ILE A 124 -5.64 16.04 7.73
C ILE A 124 -6.73 15.11 7.21
N PHE A 125 -7.97 15.29 7.68
CA PHE A 125 -9.09 14.45 7.25
C PHE A 125 -9.31 14.53 5.73
N SER A 126 -9.32 15.74 5.16
CA SER A 126 -9.47 15.92 3.72
C SER A 126 -8.31 15.32 2.93
N ALA A 127 -7.07 15.46 3.42
CA ALA A 127 -5.88 14.90 2.79
C ALA A 127 -5.90 13.37 2.81
N GLU A 128 -6.32 12.75 3.92
CA GLU A 128 -6.52 11.29 4.03
C GLU A 128 -7.57 10.83 3.02
N LEU A 129 -8.72 11.50 2.94
CA LEU A 129 -9.80 11.15 2.02
C LEU A 129 -9.37 11.27 0.55
N ILE A 130 -8.71 12.36 0.17
CA ILE A 130 -8.16 12.54 -1.17
C ILE A 130 -7.12 11.46 -1.48
N THR A 131 -6.27 11.12 -0.50
CA THR A 131 -5.28 10.05 -0.65
C THR A 131 -5.94 8.70 -0.91
N HIS A 132 -7.01 8.35 -0.17
CA HIS A 132 -7.76 7.12 -0.43
C HIS A 132 -8.39 7.11 -1.82
N ALA A 133 -8.94 8.24 -2.28
CA ALA A 133 -9.53 8.36 -3.61
C ALA A 133 -8.49 8.19 -4.71
N LEU A 134 -7.32 8.82 -4.57
CA LEU A 134 -6.18 8.68 -5.50
C LEU A 134 -5.67 7.24 -5.53
N CYS A 135 -5.59 6.56 -4.39
CA CYS A 135 -5.19 5.15 -4.34
C CYS A 135 -6.23 4.23 -4.98
N ALA A 136 -7.52 4.44 -4.72
CA ALA A 136 -8.59 3.66 -5.34
C ALA A 136 -8.57 3.81 -6.88
N PHE A 137 -8.35 5.04 -7.35
CA PHE A 137 -8.15 5.34 -8.77
C PHE A 137 -6.91 4.65 -9.34
N GLY A 138 -5.76 4.77 -8.68
CA GLY A 138 -4.51 4.13 -9.13
C GLY A 138 -4.58 2.61 -9.16
N ILE A 139 -5.23 1.98 -8.17
CA ILE A 139 -5.47 0.53 -8.15
C ILE A 139 -6.36 0.11 -9.32
N TYR A 140 -7.42 0.87 -9.61
CA TYR A 140 -8.29 0.59 -10.74
C TYR A 140 -7.53 0.64 -12.07
N LEU A 141 -6.73 1.68 -12.30
CA LEU A 141 -5.89 1.81 -13.49
C LEU A 141 -4.91 0.64 -13.63
N GLY A 142 -4.24 0.25 -12.54
CA GLY A 142 -3.31 -0.87 -12.54
C GLY A 142 -3.95 -2.22 -12.81
N ARG A 143 -5.13 -2.47 -12.23
CA ARG A 143 -5.81 -3.78 -12.33
C ARG A 143 -6.61 -3.99 -13.60
N PHE A 144 -7.39 -2.99 -14.00
CA PHE A 144 -8.38 -3.16 -15.06
C PHE A 144 -7.85 -2.70 -16.40
N GLN A 145 -7.10 -1.59 -16.41
CA GLN A 145 -6.49 -1.06 -17.62
C GLN A 145 -5.05 -1.58 -17.83
N ARG A 146 -4.49 -2.35 -16.88
CA ARG A 146 -3.12 -2.91 -16.90
C ARG A 146 -2.02 -1.86 -17.07
N PHE A 147 -2.30 -0.61 -16.71
CA PHE A 147 -1.30 0.45 -16.76
C PHE A 147 -0.39 0.39 -15.54
N ASN A 148 0.91 0.37 -15.76
CA ASN A 148 1.89 0.48 -14.69
C ASN A 148 2.22 1.95 -14.42
N SER A 149 2.85 2.24 -13.28
CA SER A 149 3.40 3.57 -12.96
C SER A 149 4.36 4.09 -14.03
N TRP A 150 4.95 3.22 -14.85
CA TRP A 150 5.82 3.55 -16.00
C TRP A 150 5.05 4.01 -17.24
N ASP A 151 3.86 3.48 -17.49
CA ASP A 151 3.04 3.83 -18.66
C ASP A 151 2.47 5.25 -18.56
N LEU A 152 2.29 5.74 -17.33
CA LEU A 152 1.94 7.14 -17.02
C LEU A 152 2.99 8.14 -17.50
N VAL A 153 4.26 7.74 -17.55
CA VAL A 153 5.36 8.56 -18.05
C VAL A 153 5.57 8.33 -19.56
N ALA A 154 5.42 7.10 -20.02
CA ALA A 154 5.70 6.72 -21.41
C ALA A 154 4.58 7.14 -22.39
N GLN A 155 3.30 7.10 -21.99
CA GLN A 155 2.17 7.35 -22.90
C GLN A 155 0.98 8.08 -22.23
N PRO A 156 1.12 9.36 -21.86
CA PRO A 156 0.09 10.10 -21.12
C PRO A 156 -1.21 10.36 -21.90
N ASN A 157 -1.15 10.47 -23.23
CA ASN A 157 -2.32 10.82 -24.06
C ASN A 157 -3.33 9.67 -24.26
N SER A 158 -2.87 8.41 -24.33
CA SER A 158 -3.75 7.23 -24.43
C SER A 158 -4.47 7.00 -23.10
N LEU A 159 -3.76 7.20 -21.98
CA LEU A 159 -4.33 7.22 -20.63
C LEU A 159 -5.45 8.25 -20.49
N ALA A 160 -5.22 9.50 -20.90
CA ALA A 160 -6.21 10.57 -20.76
C ALA A 160 -7.56 10.24 -21.41
N LYS A 161 -7.56 9.64 -22.61
CA LYS A 161 -8.79 9.28 -23.32
C LYS A 161 -9.52 8.10 -22.67
N GLY A 162 -8.79 7.08 -22.21
CA GLY A 162 -9.37 5.95 -21.47
C GLY A 162 -9.97 6.39 -20.13
N MET A 163 -9.27 7.26 -19.40
CA MET A 163 -9.71 7.77 -18.09
C MET A 163 -11.05 8.52 -18.17
N ILE A 164 -11.23 9.38 -19.17
CA ILE A 164 -12.49 10.14 -19.35
C ILE A 164 -13.66 9.19 -19.63
N HIS A 165 -13.44 8.16 -20.45
CA HIS A 165 -14.46 7.17 -20.75
C HIS A 165 -14.85 6.33 -19.52
N ASP A 166 -13.86 5.91 -18.73
CA ASP A 166 -14.08 5.10 -17.53
C ASP A 166 -14.75 5.89 -16.41
N LEU A 167 -14.36 7.16 -16.21
CA LEU A 167 -14.99 8.05 -15.24
C LEU A 167 -16.43 8.41 -15.61
N THR A 168 -16.85 8.16 -16.85
CA THR A 168 -18.24 8.34 -17.31
C THR A 168 -19.02 7.03 -17.28
N SER A 169 -18.35 5.90 -17.07
CA SER A 169 -18.93 4.56 -17.11
C SER A 169 -19.28 4.04 -15.71
N LYS A 170 -20.49 3.48 -15.55
CA LYS A 170 -21.01 3.05 -14.24
C LYS A 170 -20.22 1.91 -13.59
N GLY A 171 -19.70 0.97 -14.39
CA GLY A 171 -18.94 -0.20 -13.90
C GLY A 171 -17.60 0.19 -13.23
N PRO A 172 -16.70 0.86 -13.97
CA PRO A 172 -15.45 1.40 -13.42
C PRO A 172 -15.63 2.25 -12.16
N LEU A 173 -16.59 3.18 -12.19
CA LEU A 173 -16.91 4.03 -11.05
C LEU A 173 -17.30 3.24 -9.80
N LEU A 174 -18.10 2.19 -9.95
CA LEU A 174 -18.51 1.34 -8.83
C LEU A 174 -17.29 0.62 -8.23
N VAL A 175 -16.40 0.08 -9.05
CA VAL A 175 -15.17 -0.58 -8.57
C VAL A 175 -14.28 0.39 -7.81
N MET A 176 -14.08 1.61 -8.33
CA MET A 176 -13.32 2.65 -7.63
C MET A 176 -13.98 3.06 -6.31
N ALA A 177 -15.30 3.23 -6.29
CA ALA A 177 -16.04 3.58 -5.07
C ALA A 177 -15.96 2.48 -4.00
N VAL A 178 -16.13 1.21 -4.38
CA VAL A 178 -15.97 0.07 -3.46
C VAL A 178 -14.54 0.00 -2.94
N THR A 179 -13.55 0.13 -3.81
CA THR A 179 -12.13 0.14 -3.41
C THR A 179 -11.85 1.27 -2.41
N PHE A 180 -12.36 2.47 -2.68
CA PHE A 180 -12.23 3.63 -1.79
C PHE A 180 -12.82 3.37 -0.40
N VAL A 181 -14.03 2.81 -0.32
CA VAL A 181 -14.68 2.45 0.96
C VAL A 181 -13.85 1.42 1.72
N VAL A 182 -13.40 0.36 1.03
CA VAL A 182 -12.53 -0.67 1.63
C VAL A 182 -11.24 -0.05 2.18
N LEU A 183 -10.54 0.76 1.38
CA LEU A 183 -9.30 1.41 1.82
C LEU A 183 -9.52 2.31 3.03
N THR A 184 -10.60 3.09 3.03
CA THR A 184 -10.91 4.00 4.14
C THR A 184 -11.18 3.24 5.43
N ILE A 185 -11.99 2.17 5.39
CA ILE A 185 -12.33 1.37 6.57
C ILE A 185 -11.08 0.66 7.11
N PHE A 186 -10.34 -0.04 6.25
CA PHE A 186 -9.14 -0.77 6.66
C PHE A 186 -8.06 0.18 7.17
N TYR A 187 -7.87 1.33 6.52
CA TYR A 187 -6.93 2.35 6.98
C TYR A 187 -7.30 2.83 8.37
N TRP A 188 -8.57 3.19 8.59
CA TRP A 188 -9.03 3.66 9.89
C TRP A 188 -8.78 2.60 10.98
N MET A 189 -9.14 1.35 10.73
CA MET A 189 -8.93 0.24 11.67
C MET A 189 -7.44 0.06 12.01
N MET A 190 -6.58 -0.04 10.99
CA MET A 190 -5.15 -0.24 11.19
C MET A 190 -4.49 0.96 11.87
N LYS A 191 -4.87 2.19 11.51
CA LYS A 191 -4.41 3.41 12.18
C LYS A 191 -4.69 3.38 13.68
N GLN A 192 -5.87 2.92 14.11
CA GLN A 192 -6.18 2.78 15.55
C GLN A 192 -5.27 1.77 16.24
N ILE A 193 -5.02 0.62 15.59
CA ILE A 193 -4.12 -0.41 16.10
C ILE A 193 -2.70 0.15 16.25
N THR A 194 -2.17 0.78 15.20
CA THR A 194 -0.81 1.34 15.17
C THR A 194 -0.64 2.45 16.22
N LEU A 195 -1.62 3.36 16.36
CA LEU A 195 -1.61 4.38 17.41
C LEU A 195 -1.64 3.76 18.82
N GLY A 196 -2.49 2.77 19.05
CA GLY A 196 -2.59 2.06 20.33
C GLY A 196 -1.29 1.37 20.72
N ILE A 197 -0.63 0.69 19.78
CA ILE A 197 0.69 0.06 19.98
C ILE A 197 1.73 1.12 20.32
N MET A 198 1.79 2.23 19.57
CA MET A 198 2.75 3.31 19.84
C MET A 198 2.58 3.93 21.22
N ILE A 199 1.35 4.14 21.68
CA ILE A 199 1.07 4.67 23.03
C ILE A 199 1.55 3.68 24.09
N ARG A 200 1.25 2.38 23.92
CA ARG A 200 1.70 1.33 24.84
C ARG A 200 3.23 1.26 24.95
N MET A 201 3.94 1.32 23.82
CA MET A 201 5.40 1.30 23.79
C MET A 201 6.01 2.54 24.48
N ARG A 202 5.39 3.73 24.33
CA ARG A 202 5.84 4.95 25.02
C ARG A 202 5.70 4.82 26.54
N HIS A 203 4.57 4.31 27.02
CA HIS A 203 4.36 4.07 28.45
C HIS A 203 5.38 3.09 29.04
N GLN A 204 5.69 1.99 28.35
CA GLN A 204 6.69 1.03 28.82
C GLN A 204 8.09 1.65 28.94
N ARG A 205 8.51 2.46 27.95
CA ARG A 205 9.81 3.14 27.99
C ARG A 205 9.91 4.17 29.11
N SER A 206 8.85 4.94 29.36
CA SER A 206 8.81 5.91 30.45
C SER A 206 8.77 5.25 31.83
N GLY A 207 8.11 4.09 31.97
CA GLY A 207 8.09 3.32 33.21
C GLY A 207 9.46 2.71 33.58
N SER A 208 10.18 2.14 32.61
CA SER A 208 11.52 1.59 32.84
C SER A 208 12.58 2.66 33.13
N ALA A 209 12.42 3.88 32.62
CA ALA A 209 13.33 5.01 32.89
C ALA A 209 13.10 5.67 34.27
N ALA A 210 11.96 5.42 34.91
CA ALA A 210 11.65 5.93 36.24
C ALA A 210 12.02 4.95 37.38
N SER A 211 12.36 3.69 37.04
CA SER A 211 12.66 2.61 37.99
C SER A 211 14.13 2.19 38.02
N GLY A 212 15.02 2.87 37.28
CA GLY A 212 16.46 2.63 37.25
C GLY A 212 17.22 3.91 37.60
#